data_AF-A0A2X0S229-F1
#
_entry.id   AF-A0A2X0S229-F1
#
_cell.length_a   1.000
_cell.length_b   1.000
_cell.length_c   1.000
_cell.angle_alpha   90.00
_cell.angle_beta   90.00
_cell.angle_gamma   90.00
#
_symmetry.space_group_name_H-M   'P 1'
#
loop_
_entity.id
_entity.type
_entity.pdbx_description
1 polymer ?
#
loop_
_entity_poly.entity_id
_entity_poly.type
_entity_poly.pdbx_seq_one_letter_code
_entity_poly.pdbx_strand_id
1 'polypeptide(L)' 'MKECPHCKSKTYYIKSSFSGSGDYYSNFDGSSADNASYHDGIFYKYGKYTYCADCNKRLIKVEDLEKEDK' A
#
# COMPACT_ATOMS: atom_id res chain seq x y z
N MET A 1 -2.48 3.64 -19.32
CA MET A 1 -1.88 4.98 -19.16
C MET A 1 -0.35 4.84 -19.12
N LYS A 2 0.40 5.50 -20.01
CA LYS A 2 1.87 5.34 -20.10
C LYS A 2 2.68 6.37 -19.29
N GLU A 3 2.10 7.54 -19.04
CA GLU A 3 2.73 8.65 -18.33
C GLU A 3 1.67 9.57 -17.71
N CYS A 4 2.06 10.38 -16.74
CA CYS A 4 1.21 11.39 -16.14
C CYS A 4 0.84 12.46 -17.18
N PRO A 5 -0.45 12.76 -17.38
CA PRO A 5 -0.90 13.77 -18.35
C PRO A 5 -0.51 15.20 -17.94
N HIS A 6 -0.09 15.42 -16.69
CA HIS A 6 0.21 16.75 -16.17
C HIS A 6 1.70 17.09 -16.18
N CYS A 7 2.58 16.11 -15.93
CA CYS A 7 4.02 16.36 -15.78
C CYS A 7 4.90 15.32 -16.48
N LYS A 8 4.31 14.38 -17.25
CA LYS A 8 5.06 13.36 -18.04
C LYS A 8 5.85 12.34 -17.21
N SER A 9 5.70 12.34 -15.88
CA SER A 9 6.23 11.28 -15.02
C SER A 9 5.73 9.90 -15.43
N LYS A 10 6.57 8.88 -15.33
CA LYS A 10 6.20 7.49 -15.64
C LYS A 10 5.74 6.69 -14.42
N THR A 11 5.71 7.33 -13.25
CA THR A 11 5.44 6.65 -11.99
C THR A 11 4.19 7.21 -11.31
N TYR A 12 3.36 6.31 -10.80
CA TYR A 12 2.23 6.63 -9.94
C TYR A 12 2.34 5.84 -8.62
N TYR A 13 1.60 6.28 -7.60
CA TYR A 13 1.45 5.57 -6.34
C TYR A 13 -0.03 5.52 -5.92
N ILE A 14 -0.36 4.58 -5.03
CA ILE A 14 -1.68 4.48 -4.37
C ILE A 14 -1.48 4.83 -2.91
N LYS A 15 -2.32 5.73 -2.37
CA LYS A 15 -2.30 6.05 -0.94
C LYS A 15 -3.00 4.95 -0.17
N SER A 16 -2.24 4.21 0.63
CA SER A 16 -2.78 3.22 1.57
C SER A 16 -2.54 3.68 3.00
N SER A 17 -3.50 3.43 3.89
CA SER A 17 -3.32 3.63 5.33
C SER A 17 -3.47 2.30 6.03
N PHE A 18 -2.61 2.06 7.02
CA PHE A 18 -2.67 0.90 7.90
C PHE A 18 -2.84 1.37 9.34
N SER A 19 -3.57 0.60 10.13
CA SER A 19 -3.80 0.86 11.54
C SER A 19 -4.01 -0.45 12.28
N GLY A 20 -3.63 -0.52 13.55
CA GLY A 20 -3.80 -1.73 14.34
C GLY A 20 -2.75 -1.85 15.43
N SER A 21 -2.79 -2.97 16.13
CA SER A 21 -1.82 -3.37 17.14
C SER A 21 -1.42 -4.82 16.90
N GLY A 22 -0.18 -5.15 17.26
CA GLY A 22 0.34 -6.51 17.22
C GLY A 22 1.10 -6.78 18.50
N ASP A 23 0.93 -7.97 19.05
CA ASP A 23 1.64 -8.41 20.25
C ASP A 23 2.89 -9.18 19.82
N TYR A 24 4.05 -8.68 20.21
CA TYR A 24 5.32 -9.33 19.96
C TYR A 24 5.76 -10.08 21.21
N TYR A 25 5.90 -11.40 21.10
CA TYR A 25 6.31 -12.27 22.18
C TYR A 25 7.82 -12.50 22.11
N SER A 26 8.45 -12.54 23.27
CA SER A 26 9.86 -12.91 23.44
C SER A 26 9.98 -13.80 24.67
N ASN A 27 10.69 -14.92 24.55
CA ASN A 27 10.93 -15.79 25.69
C ASN A 27 12.00 -15.15 26.59
N PHE A 28 11.83 -15.25 27.91
CA PHE A 28 12.76 -14.68 28.87
C PHE A 28 14.17 -15.30 28.83
N ASP A 29 14.28 -16.51 28.30
CA ASP A 29 15.54 -17.24 28.12
C ASP A 29 16.28 -16.86 26.83
N GLY A 30 15.73 -15.94 26.02
CA GLY A 30 16.31 -15.49 24.76
C GLY A 30 16.08 -16.42 23.57
N SER A 31 15.33 -17.52 23.75
CA SER A 31 14.90 -18.36 22.64
C SER A 31 13.79 -17.69 21.82
N SER A 32 13.58 -18.17 20.58
CA SER A 32 12.53 -17.63 19.72
C SER A 32 11.13 -17.99 20.23
N ALA A 33 10.28 -16.98 20.38
CA ALA A 33 8.85 -17.15 20.61
C ALA A 33 8.08 -17.15 19.29
N ASP A 34 6.94 -17.84 19.25
CA ASP A 34 6.04 -17.80 18.09
C ASP A 34 5.38 -16.42 17.97
N ASN A 35 5.47 -15.84 16.79
CA ASN A 35 4.94 -14.53 16.44
C ASN A 35 4.18 -14.56 15.10
N ALA A 36 3.71 -15.73 14.65
CA ALA A 36 3.00 -15.88 13.39
C ALA A 36 1.79 -14.92 13.27
N SER A 37 1.14 -14.60 14.38
CA SER A 37 -0.03 -13.72 14.47
C SER A 37 0.28 -12.24 14.69
N TYR A 38 1.55 -11.80 14.64
CA TYR A 38 1.92 -10.41 14.94
C TYR A 38 1.17 -9.36 14.08
N HIS A 39 0.82 -9.73 12.84
CA HIS A 39 0.14 -8.85 11.91
C HIS A 39 -1.38 -9.07 11.83
N ASP A 40 -1.96 -10.00 12.60
CA ASP A 40 -3.39 -10.35 12.52
C ASP A 40 -4.29 -9.17 12.91
N GLY A 41 -3.81 -8.29 13.79
CA GLY A 41 -4.51 -7.07 14.21
C GLY A 41 -4.31 -5.87 13.28
N ILE A 42 -3.62 -6.02 12.13
CA ILE A 42 -3.38 -4.92 11.21
C ILE A 42 -4.49 -4.82 10.17
N PHE A 43 -5.15 -3.66 10.15
CA PHE A 43 -6.18 -3.31 9.19
C PHE A 43 -5.60 -2.43 8.07
N TYR A 44 -5.83 -2.84 6.83
CA TYR A 44 -5.41 -2.10 5.63
C TYR A 44 -6.59 -1.38 4.99
N LYS A 45 -6.40 -0.11 4.64
CA LYS A 45 -7.31 0.66 3.78
C LYS A 45 -6.56 1.10 2.54
N TYR A 46 -6.92 0.51 1.41
CA TYR A 46 -6.34 0.83 0.11
C TYR A 46 -7.04 2.03 -0.52
N GLY A 47 -6.26 2.94 -1.09
CA GLY A 47 -6.77 4.10 -1.81
C GLY A 47 -7.48 3.68 -3.10
N LYS A 48 -8.55 4.40 -3.45
CA LYS A 48 -9.34 4.13 -4.67
C LYS A 48 -8.76 4.77 -5.92
N TYR A 49 -7.78 5.66 -5.77
CA TYR A 49 -7.18 6.44 -6.84
C TYR A 49 -5.67 6.31 -6.84
N THR A 50 -5.11 6.42 -8.04
CA THR A 50 -3.68 6.61 -8.24
C THR A 50 -3.33 8.10 -8.20
N TYR A 51 -2.08 8.39 -7.88
CA TYR A 51 -1.52 9.73 -7.81
C TYR A 51 -0.17 9.73 -8.53
N CYS A 52 0.15 10.78 -9.29
CA CYS A 52 1.47 10.91 -9.88
C CYS A 52 2.54 11.07 -8.79
N ALA A 53 3.66 10.34 -8.89
CA ALA A 53 4.75 10.41 -7.93
C ALA A 53 5.43 11.78 -7.88
N ASP A 54 5.52 12.48 -9.02
CA ASP A 54 6.26 13.75 -9.09
C ASP A 54 5.37 14.96 -8.76
N CYS A 55 4.17 15.04 -9.35
CA CYS A 55 3.29 16.20 -9.17
C CYS A 55 2.15 15.99 -8.16
N ASN A 56 2.02 14.80 -7.57
CA ASN A 56 1.00 14.43 -6.57
C ASN A 56 -0.46 14.61 -7.00
N LYS A 57 -0.71 14.91 -8.28
CA LYS A 57 -2.06 15.02 -8.82
C LYS A 57 -2.71 13.64 -8.91
N ARG A 58 -4.00 13.60 -8.57
CA ARG A 58 -4.86 12.43 -8.71
C ARG A 58 -5.01 12.08 -10.20
N LEU A 59 -4.93 10.79 -10.52
CA LEU A 59 -5.06 10.28 -11.88
C LEU A 59 -6.34 9.44 -11.98
N ILE A 60 -6.24 8.19 -12.41
CA ILE A 60 -7.37 7.28 -12.59
C ILE A 60 -7.63 6.44 -11.34
N LYS A 61 -8.79 5.79 -11.31
CA LYS A 61 -9.12 4.83 -10.26
C LYS A 61 -8.30 3.56 -10.39
N VAL A 62 -8.05 2.90 -9.27
CA VAL A 62 -7.31 1.63 -9.23
C VAL A 62 -8.04 0.54 -10.02
N GLU A 63 -9.37 0.47 -9.92
CA GLU A 63 -10.23 -0.49 -10.64
C GLU A 63 -10.21 -0.35 -12.17
N ASP A 64 -9.69 0.77 -12.68
CA ASP A 64 -9.61 1.04 -14.12
C ASP A 64 -8.21 0.76 -14.68
N LEU A 65 -7.23 0.39 -13.85
CA LEU A 65 -5.87 0.02 -14.29
C LEU A 65 -5.84 -1.29 -15.09
N GLU A 66 -6.66 -2.27 -14.73
CA GLU A 66 -6.67 -3.62 -15.33
C GLU A 66 -7.46 -3.70 -16.65
N LYS A 67 -8.16 -2.62 -17.03
CA LYS A 67 -9.01 -2.59 -18.22
C LYS A 67 -8.28 -2.13 -19.49
N GLU A 68 -7.04 -1.68 -19.38
CA GLU A 68 -6.27 -1.11 -20.50
C GLU A 68 -5.27 -2.10 -21.13
N ASP A 69 -5.13 -3.31 -20.59
CA ASP A 69 -4.26 -4.38 -21.11
C ASP A 69 -5.03 -5.49 -21.88
N LYS A 70 -6.27 -5.21 -22.32
CA LYS A 70 -7.08 -6.11 -23.16
C LYS A 70 -7.32 -5.55 -24.56
#